data_AF-A0A9X6G5A7-F1
#
_entry.id   AF-A0A9X6G5A7-F1
#
_cell.length_a   1.000
_cell.length_b   1.000
_cell.length_c   1.000
_cell.angle_alpha   90.00
_cell.angle_beta   90.00
_cell.angle_gamma   90.00
#
_symmetry.space_group_name_H-M   'P 1'
#
loop_
_entity.id
_entity.type
_entity.pdbx_description
1 polymer ?
#
loop_
_entity_poly.entity_id
_entity_poly.type
_entity_poly.pdbx_seq_one_letter_code
_entity_poly.pdbx_strand_id
1 'polypeptide(L)'
;MKIKKRQLVATIYPGQLFSTATLPEGTSFLKWELAGSGDLDDILFDVMEDKFWDIDDLIFSDVLHENRTEVVQNKELYIDNVRNATSLVGINIYALIYE
;
A
#
# COMPACT_ATOMS: atom_id res chain seq x y z
N MET A 1 -12.73 -18.53 2.41
CA MET A 1 -11.27 -18.39 2.58
C MET A 1 -10.98 -17.77 3.94
N LYS A 2 -10.10 -18.38 4.75
CA LYS A 2 -9.64 -17.83 6.05
C LYS A 2 -8.22 -17.30 5.90
N ILE A 3 -7.92 -16.16 6.52
CA ILE A 3 -6.54 -15.62 6.53
C ILE A 3 -5.70 -16.56 7.39
N LYS A 4 -4.70 -17.19 6.78
CA LYS A 4 -3.68 -18.01 7.44
C LYS A 4 -2.64 -17.15 8.13
N LYS A 5 -2.19 -16.10 7.44
CA LYS A 5 -1.13 -15.21 7.93
C LYS A 5 -1.28 -13.81 7.34
N ARG A 6 -1.05 -12.81 8.19
CA ARG A 6 -0.81 -11.42 7.80
C ARG A 6 0.67 -11.13 8.06
N GLN A 7 1.42 -10.75 7.02
CA GLN A 7 2.85 -10.47 7.13
C GLN A 7 3.14 -9.05 6.66
N LEU A 8 3.81 -8.25 7.51
CA LEU A 8 4.28 -6.93 7.12
C LEU A 8 5.34 -7.08 6.01
N VAL A 9 5.15 -6.34 4.92
CA VAL A 9 6.07 -6.28 3.78
C VAL A 9 6.96 -5.06 3.93
N ALA A 10 6.35 -3.89 4.16
CA ALA A 10 7.06 -2.63 4.34
C ALA A 10 6.23 -1.63 5.14
N THR A 11 6.91 -0.67 5.76
CA THR A 11 6.32 0.58 6.24
C THR A 11 6.97 1.69 5.42
N ILE A 12 6.17 2.47 4.72
CA ILE A 12 6.65 3.50 3.79
C ILE A 12 6.01 4.84 4.12
N TYR A 13 6.61 5.91 3.63
CA TYR A 13 6.05 7.26 3.68
C TYR A 13 5.78 7.75 2.25
N PRO A 14 4.88 8.73 2.06
CA PRO A 14 4.60 9.31 0.75
C PRO A 14 5.87 9.74 0.01
N GLY A 15 5.95 9.42 -1.27
CA GLY A 15 7.12 9.64 -2.14
C GLY A 15 8.28 8.66 -1.96
N GLN A 16 8.23 7.72 -1.01
CA GLN A 16 9.26 6.68 -0.90
C GLN A 16 8.95 5.50 -1.83
N LEU A 17 9.96 5.10 -2.61
CA LEU A 17 9.88 3.92 -3.46
C LEU A 17 9.84 2.63 -2.65
N PHE A 18 9.03 1.68 -3.10
CA PHE A 18 8.96 0.33 -2.57
C PHE A 18 8.67 -0.70 -3.67
N SER A 19 8.94 -1.96 -3.36
CA SER A 19 8.71 -3.08 -4.27
C SER A 19 7.73 -4.09 -3.70
N THR A 20 6.86 -4.58 -4.58
CA THR A 20 5.97 -5.74 -4.40
C THR A 20 6.34 -6.88 -5.37
N ALA A 21 7.49 -6.80 -6.05
CA ALA A 21 7.96 -7.82 -6.98
C ALA A 21 8.26 -9.15 -6.29
N THR A 22 8.67 -9.09 -5.01
CA THR A 22 8.89 -10.26 -4.16
C THR A 22 7.99 -10.18 -2.94
N LEU A 23 6.90 -10.93 -2.95
CA LEU A 23 5.99 -11.06 -1.82
C LEU A 23 6.13 -12.46 -1.20
N PRO A 24 5.74 -12.64 0.08
CA PRO A 24 5.65 -13.95 0.68
C PRO A 24 4.84 -14.93 -0.18
N GLU A 25 5.26 -16.19 -0.24
CA GLU A 25 4.55 -17.22 -0.97
C GLU A 25 3.10 -17.37 -0.47
N GLY A 26 2.16 -17.53 -1.41
CA GLY A 26 0.74 -17.64 -1.11
C GLY A 26 0.03 -16.31 -0.80
N THR A 27 0.70 -15.17 -1.02
CA THR A 27 0.04 -13.85 -0.91
C THR A 27 -1.07 -13.74 -1.95
N SER A 28 -2.29 -13.51 -1.49
CA SER A 28 -3.48 -13.33 -2.35
C SER A 28 -3.91 -11.87 -2.45
N PHE A 29 -3.66 -11.06 -1.42
CA PHE A 29 -4.02 -9.65 -1.36
C PHE A 29 -2.97 -8.83 -0.62
N LEU A 30 -2.93 -7.53 -0.90
CA LEU A 30 -2.25 -6.55 -0.07
C LEU A 30 -3.28 -5.89 0.86
N LYS A 31 -2.92 -5.67 2.13
CA LYS A 31 -3.67 -4.84 3.08
C LYS A 31 -2.85 -3.60 3.40
N TRP A 32 -3.51 -2.45 3.35
CA TRP A 32 -2.92 -1.15 3.62
C TRP A 32 -3.40 -0.65 4.98
N GLU A 33 -2.49 -0.27 5.86
CA GLU A 33 -2.84 0.24 7.19
C GLU A 33 -1.99 1.47 7.51
N LEU A 34 -2.64 2.60 7.76
CA LEU A 34 -1.97 3.82 8.19
C LEU A 34 -1.32 3.61 9.58
N ALA A 35 -0.01 3.87 9.66
CA ALA A 35 0.79 3.85 10.87
C ALA A 35 0.65 5.20 11.59
N GLY A 36 -0.47 5.40 12.26
CA GLY A 36 -0.78 6.62 13.01
C GLY A 36 -1.76 6.35 14.15
N SER A 37 -1.95 7.36 14.99
CA SER A 37 -2.98 7.38 16.04
C SER A 37 -3.93 8.54 15.77
N GLY A 38 -5.23 8.30 15.86
CA GLY A 38 -6.25 9.32 15.67
C GLY A 38 -7.37 8.83 14.76
N ASP A 39 -8.14 9.78 14.21
CA ASP A 39 -9.12 9.51 13.18
C ASP A 39 -8.40 9.33 11.84
N LEU A 40 -8.45 8.10 11.31
CA LEU A 40 -7.76 7.68 10.10
C LEU A 40 -8.74 7.34 8.97
N ASP A 41 -10.05 7.34 9.26
CA ASP A 41 -11.07 6.76 8.40
C ASP A 41 -11.28 7.59 7.12
N ASP A 42 -10.99 8.89 7.17
CA ASP A 42 -11.11 9.81 6.04
C ASP A 42 -9.79 10.02 5.27
N ILE A 43 -8.68 9.45 5.74
CA ILE A 43 -7.38 9.58 5.08
C ILE A 43 -7.30 8.56 3.94
N LEU A 44 -7.07 9.08 2.74
CA LEU A 44 -6.95 8.30 1.52
C LEU A 44 -5.73 8.72 0.71
N PHE A 45 -5.21 7.80 -0.06
CA PHE A 45 -3.99 7.99 -0.84
C PHE A 45 -4.02 7.17 -2.12
N ASP A 46 -3.19 7.55 -3.08
CA ASP A 46 -3.01 6.82 -4.33
C ASP A 46 -1.72 6.01 -4.28
N VAL A 47 -1.71 4.87 -4.96
CA VAL A 47 -0.53 4.04 -5.20
C VAL A 47 -0.15 4.21 -6.65
N MET A 48 1.07 4.68 -6.90
CA MET A 48 1.60 5.00 -8.21
C MET A 48 2.75 4.08 -8.58
N GLU A 49 2.98 3.84 -9.86
CA GLU A 49 4.20 3.27 -10.42
C GLU A 49 5.09 4.39 -10.95
N ASP A 50 6.31 4.49 -10.43
CA ASP A 50 7.37 5.36 -10.95
C ASP A 50 7.90 4.76 -12.25
N LYS A 51 7.75 5.49 -13.35
CA LYS A 51 8.23 5.05 -14.67
C LYS A 51 9.35 5.93 -15.15
N PHE A 52 10.50 5.31 -15.39
CA PHE A 52 11.61 5.99 -16.02
C PHE A 52 11.25 6.46 -17.45
N TRP A 53 11.23 7.78 -17.64
CA TRP A 53 11.01 8.47 -18.93
C TRP A 53 9.58 8.39 -19.50
N ASP A 54 8.61 8.02 -18.68
CA ASP A 54 7.20 8.06 -19.03
C ASP A 54 6.40 8.79 -17.94
N ILE A 55 5.10 8.95 -18.15
CA ILE A 55 4.19 9.40 -17.09
C ILE A 55 3.93 8.23 -16.15
N ASP A 56 3.99 8.49 -14.85
CA ASP A 56 3.70 7.52 -13.80
C ASP A 56 2.26 6.99 -13.91
N ASP A 57 2.10 5.68 -13.69
CA ASP A 57 0.79 5.03 -13.76
C ASP A 57 0.11 5.03 -12.39
N LEU A 58 -1.18 5.32 -12.38
CA LEU A 58 -2.04 5.11 -11.22
C LEU A 58 -2.39 3.63 -11.09
N ILE A 59 -1.88 2.98 -10.04
CA ILE A 59 -2.13 1.55 -9.77
C ILE A 59 -3.40 1.37 -8.93
N PHE A 60 -3.53 2.14 -7.85
CA PHE A 60 -4.73 2.16 -7.01
C PHE A 60 -5.07 3.59 -6.62
N SER A 61 -6.34 3.96 -6.74
CA SER A 61 -6.83 5.26 -6.30
C SER A 61 -7.59 5.17 -4.99
N ASP A 62 -7.56 6.25 -4.21
CA ASP A 62 -8.41 6.46 -3.03
C ASP A 62 -8.33 5.29 -2.03
N VAL A 63 -7.13 4.77 -1.81
CA VAL A 63 -6.89 3.67 -0.87
C VAL A 63 -7.04 4.20 0.56
N LEU A 64 -7.97 3.59 1.30
CA LEU A 64 -8.29 3.93 2.69
C LEU A 64 -7.50 3.09 3.70
N HIS A 65 -7.53 3.55 4.95
CA HIS A 65 -7.11 2.74 6.10
C HIS A 65 -7.83 1.38 6.10
N GLU A 66 -7.08 0.33 6.41
CA GLU A 66 -7.51 -1.09 6.40
C GLU A 66 -7.94 -1.67 5.04
N ASN A 67 -7.83 -0.91 3.95
CA ASN A 67 -8.29 -1.37 2.64
C ASN A 67 -7.47 -2.57 2.14
N ARG A 68 -8.09 -3.37 1.27
CA ARG A 68 -7.48 -4.54 0.62
C ARG A 68 -7.51 -4.36 -0.89
N THR A 69 -6.39 -4.67 -1.54
CA THR A 69 -6.27 -4.63 -3.00
C THR A 69 -5.73 -5.95 -3.51
N GLU A 70 -5.88 -6.19 -4.82
CA GLU A 70 -5.21 -7.28 -5.50
C GLU A 70 -3.68 -7.13 -5.43
N VAL A 71 -2.97 -8.23 -5.67
CA VAL A 71 -1.52 -8.22 -5.76
C VAL A 71 -1.11 -7.67 -7.13
N VAL A 72 -0.32 -6.60 -7.10
CA VAL A 72 0.42 -6.11 -8.26
C VAL A 72 1.90 -6.38 -8.00
N GLN A 73 2.59 -7.04 -8.93
CA GLN A 73 4.03 -7.27 -8.85
C GLN A 73 4.76 -6.13 -9.56
N ASN A 74 5.35 -5.22 -8.79
CA ASN A 74 6.09 -4.09 -9.33
C ASN A 74 7.33 -3.76 -8.47
N LYS A 75 8.35 -3.17 -9.08
CA LYS A 75 9.61 -2.80 -8.43
C LYS A 75 9.68 -1.35 -7.97
N GLU A 76 8.93 -0.47 -8.61
CA GLU A 76 9.06 0.98 -8.47
C GLU A 76 7.66 1.56 -8.18
N LEU A 77 7.13 1.27 -6.99
CA LEU A 77 5.86 1.85 -6.52
C LEU A 77 6.12 2.95 -5.50
N TYR A 78 5.23 3.92 -5.40
CA TYR A 78 5.22 4.90 -4.31
C TYR A 78 3.80 5.31 -3.93
N ILE A 79 3.67 5.97 -2.78
CA ILE A 79 2.40 6.57 -2.34
C ILE A 79 2.39 8.04 -2.69
N ASP A 80 1.31 8.49 -3.32
CA ASP A 80 1.08 9.88 -3.67
C ASP A 80 -0.33 10.36 -3.28
N ASN A 81 -0.59 11.65 -3.47
CA ASN A 81 -1.89 12.28 -3.35
C ASN A 81 -2.60 11.92 -2.03
N VAL A 82 -1.85 11.96 -0.93
CA VAL A 82 -2.40 11.76 0.41
C VAL A 82 -3.32 12.92 0.75
N ARG A 83 -4.58 12.62 0.99
CA ARG A 83 -5.63 13.59 1.27
C ARG A 83 -6.14 13.43 2.69
N ASN A 84 -6.64 14.54 3.25
CA ASN A 84 -7.19 14.65 4.61
C ASN A 84 -6.22 14.35 5.78
N ALA A 85 -4.94 14.07 5.49
CA ALA A 85 -3.94 13.94 6.53
C ALA A 85 -3.55 15.31 7.12
N THR A 86 -3.60 15.43 8.45
CA THR A 86 -3.18 16.65 9.18
C THR A 86 -1.70 16.62 9.59
N SER A 87 -1.04 15.49 9.42
CA SER A 87 0.39 15.29 9.68
C SER A 87 0.95 14.21 8.75
N LEU A 88 2.27 13.97 8.79
CA LEU A 88 2.89 12.90 8.03
C LEU A 88 2.38 11.54 8.54
N VAL A 89 1.91 10.70 7.62
CA VAL A 89 1.37 9.36 7.94
C VAL A 89 2.21 8.31 7.23
N GLY A 90 2.69 7.32 7.99
CA GLY A 90 3.30 6.12 7.42
C GLY A 90 2.23 5.13 6.96
N ILE A 91 2.51 4.32 5.95
CA ILE A 91 1.60 3.30 5.45
C ILE A 91 2.29 1.94 5.58
N ASN A 92 1.70 1.08 6.38
CA ASN A 92 2.08 -0.31 6.52
C ASN A 92 1.41 -1.14 5.43
N ILE A 93 2.21 -1.88 4.67
CA ILE A 93 1.77 -2.76 3.60
C ILE A 93 1.91 -4.19 4.09
N TYR A 94 0.82 -4.95 4.09
CA TYR A 94 0.81 -6.33 4.53
C TYR A 94 0.42 -7.27 3.39
N ALA A 95 1.15 -8.37 3.28
CA ALA A 95 0.74 -9.53 2.52
C ALA A 95 -0.30 -10.34 3.31
N LEU A 96 -1.45 -10.60 2.71
CA LEU A 96 -2.46 -11.51 3.23
C LEU A 96 -2.37 -12.87 2.55
N ILE A 97 -2.05 -13.89 3.34
CA ILE A 97 -1.91 -15.29 2.91
C ILE A 97 -3.11 -16.06 3.45
N TYR A 98 -3.76 -16.84 2.59
CA TYR A 98 -4.96 -17.60 2.93
C TYR A 98 -4.67 -19.11 3.04
N GLU A 99 -5.57 -19.82 3.70
CA GLU A 99 -5.63 -21.30 3.73
C GLU A 99 -6.28 -21.87 2.47
#